data_AF-A0A835AS11-F1
#
_entry.id   AF-A0A835AS11-F1
#
_cell.length_a   1.000
_cell.length_b   1.000
_cell.length_c   1.000
_cell.angle_alpha   90.00
_cell.angle_beta   90.00
_cell.angle_gamma   90.00
#
_symmetry.space_group_name_H-M   'P 1'
#
loop_
_entity.id
_entity.type
_entity.pdbx_description
1 polymer ?
#
loop_
_entity_poly.entity_id
_entity_poly.type
_entity_poly.pdbx_seq_one_letter_code
_entity_poly.pdbx_strand_id
1 'polypeptide(L)'
;MVNKIKGKMQKPLPEFLKEYDLPIGLFPQDATNYELSEDTKLLTVYIASPCEVGYKDSSVLRFSTNVTGYLEKGKLTHVEGLKTKILIWTKVTEVSTEATKVHFAAGMNKTRNRDAYEVVRDGVVVAKF
;
A
#
# COMPACT_ATOMS: atom_id res chain seq x y z
N MET A 1 19.61 -4.09 8.07
CA MET A 1 19.46 -3.50 9.41
C MET A 1 17.96 -3.46 9.68
N VAL A 2 17.46 -4.27 10.60
CA VAL A 2 16.02 -4.27 10.97
C VAL A 2 15.83 -3.23 12.06
N ASN A 3 15.11 -2.15 11.77
CA ASN A 3 14.85 -1.10 12.75
C ASN A 3 13.97 -1.67 13.87
N LYS A 4 14.60 -1.87 15.02
CA LYS A 4 14.01 -2.46 16.23
C LYS A 4 13.44 -1.33 17.08
N ILE A 5 12.17 -0.98 16.87
CA ILE A 5 11.43 -0.12 17.80
C ILE A 5 10.17 -0.91 18.21
N LYS A 6 10.12 -1.29 19.49
CA LYS A 6 9.15 -2.19 20.15
C LYS A 6 9.20 -3.68 19.80
N GLY A 7 10.21 -4.37 20.34
CA GLY A 7 10.08 -5.68 21.01
C GLY A 7 9.64 -6.95 20.23
N LYS A 8 8.96 -6.84 19.09
CA LYS A 8 8.63 -7.95 18.20
C LYS A 8 9.50 -7.82 16.95
N MET A 9 10.13 -8.91 16.54
CA MET A 9 10.90 -8.97 15.29
C MET A 9 9.91 -8.73 14.15
N GLN A 10 9.90 -7.51 13.62
CA GLN A 10 8.91 -7.12 12.63
C GLN A 10 9.34 -7.67 11.28
N LYS A 11 8.49 -8.51 10.68
CA LYS A 11 8.77 -9.11 9.37
C LYS A 11 8.81 -8.03 8.29
N PRO A 12 9.48 -8.27 7.16
CA PRO A 12 9.42 -7.37 6.01
C PRO A 12 7.97 -7.03 5.63
N LEU A 13 7.71 -5.77 5.27
CA LEU A 13 6.38 -5.32 4.87
C LEU A 13 5.72 -6.22 3.80
N PRO A 14 6.42 -6.69 2.74
CA PRO A 14 5.83 -7.61 1.76
C PRO A 14 5.32 -8.92 2.38
N GLU A 15 6.05 -9.50 3.33
CA GLU A 15 5.65 -10.71 4.03
C GLU A 15 4.46 -10.46 4.96
N PHE A 16 4.45 -9.30 5.63
CA PHE A 16 3.33 -8.87 6.46
C PHE A 16 2.04 -8.71 5.65
N LEU A 17 2.10 -8.04 4.50
CA LEU A 17 0.94 -7.86 3.61
C LEU A 17 0.40 -9.21 3.13
N LYS A 18 1.29 -10.15 2.78
CA LYS A 18 0.91 -11.49 2.33
C LYS A 18 0.06 -12.25 3.34
N GLU A 19 0.35 -12.14 4.63
CA GLU A 19 -0.42 -12.80 5.69
C GLU A 19 -1.86 -12.26 5.81
N TYR A 20 -2.06 -11.00 5.42
CA TYR A 20 -3.37 -10.36 5.32
C TYR A 20 -3.96 -10.49 3.92
N ASP A 21 -3.47 -11.40 3.07
CA ASP A 21 -3.93 -11.58 1.69
C ASP A 21 -3.84 -10.31 0.82
N LEU A 22 -2.99 -9.34 1.17
CA LEU A 22 -2.71 -8.19 0.32
C LEU A 22 -1.53 -8.49 -0.63
N PRO A 23 -1.47 -7.84 -1.81
CA PRO A 23 -0.37 -8.05 -2.76
C PRO A 23 0.97 -7.59 -2.17
N ILE A 24 2.02 -8.38 -2.36
CA ILE A 24 3.31 -8.13 -1.71
C ILE A 24 4.02 -6.88 -2.22
N GLY A 25 3.69 -6.43 -3.44
CA GLY A 25 4.20 -5.22 -4.07
C GLY A 25 3.22 -4.04 -4.03
N LEU A 26 2.20 -4.08 -3.16
CA LEU A 26 1.24 -2.97 -3.03
C LEU A 26 1.92 -1.65 -2.62
N PHE A 27 3.02 -1.71 -1.88
CA PHE A 27 3.81 -0.55 -1.45
C PHE A 27 5.14 -0.47 -2.19
N PRO A 28 5.75 0.74 -2.29
CA PRO A 28 7.09 0.90 -2.85
C PRO A 28 8.13 0.16 -2.01
N GLN A 29 9.25 -0.19 -2.63
CA GLN A 29 10.41 -0.78 -1.95
C GLN A 29 10.94 0.08 -0.79
N ASP A 30 10.81 1.41 -0.91
CA ASP A 30 11.22 2.40 0.09
C ASP A 30 10.37 2.35 1.37
N ALA A 31 9.25 1.63 1.36
CA ALA A 31 8.38 1.43 2.52
C ALA A 31 8.93 0.34 3.46
N THR A 32 10.02 0.63 4.17
CA THR A 32 10.68 -0.36 5.03
C THR A 32 10.15 -0.40 6.45
N ASN A 33 9.51 0.67 6.93
CA ASN A 33 8.99 0.76 8.29
C ASN A 33 7.47 0.81 8.28
N TYR A 34 6.84 0.07 9.17
CA TYR A 34 5.40 0.14 9.42
C TYR A 34 5.10 0.02 10.91
N GLU A 35 3.90 0.38 11.33
CA GLU A 35 3.38 0.17 12.67
C GLU A 35 1.97 -0.40 12.55
N LEU A 36 1.66 -1.44 13.33
CA LEU A 36 0.31 -1.97 13.46
C LEU A 36 -0.14 -1.79 14.91
N SER A 37 -1.22 -1.04 15.10
CA SER A 37 -1.94 -1.01 16.38
C SER A 37 -2.74 -2.31 16.51
N GLU A 38 -2.37 -3.19 17.46
CA GLU A 38 -3.09 -4.46 17.64
C GLU A 38 -4.52 -4.26 18.16
N ASP A 39 -4.78 -3.15 18.86
CA ASP A 39 -6.09 -2.81 19.43
C ASP A 39 -7.06 -2.32 18.36
N THR A 40 -6.61 -1.42 17.48
CA THR A 40 -7.46 -0.77 16.48
C THR A 40 -7.33 -1.36 15.08
N LYS A 41 -6.34 -2.23 14.85
CA LYS A 41 -5.92 -2.72 13.52
C LYS A 41 -5.52 -1.62 12.55
N LEU A 42 -5.17 -0.43 13.06
CA LEU A 42 -4.63 0.64 12.24
C LEU A 42 -3.20 0.30 11.82
N LEU A 43 -3.00 0.13 10.51
CA LEU A 43 -1.69 0.02 9.89
C LEU A 43 -1.23 1.42 9.47
N THR A 44 0.01 1.78 9.81
CA THR A 44 0.72 2.95 9.29
C THR A 44 1.98 2.48 8.59
N VAL A 45 2.17 2.84 7.33
CA VAL A 45 3.37 2.54 6.54
C VAL A 45 4.12 3.83 6.27
N TYR A 46 5.40 3.85 6.61
CA TYR A 46 6.29 5.01 6.48
C TYR A 46 7.14 4.89 5.23
N ILE A 47 7.13 5.96 4.43
CA ILE A 47 7.87 6.08 3.17
C ILE A 47 8.72 7.34 3.27
N ALA A 48 10.00 7.25 2.88
CA ALA A 48 10.97 8.33 3.09
C ALA A 48 10.57 9.66 2.42
N SER A 49 9.92 9.59 1.26
CA SER A 49 9.47 10.74 0.49
C SER A 49 8.21 10.40 -0.32
N PRO A 50 7.36 11.39 -0.66
CA PRO A 50 6.26 11.14 -1.59
C PRO A 50 6.79 10.57 -2.90
N CYS A 51 6.15 9.52 -3.41
CA CYS A 51 6.65 8.83 -4.61
C CYS A 51 5.50 8.26 -5.46
N GLU A 52 5.82 7.91 -6.70
CA GLU A 52 4.94 7.22 -7.63
C GLU A 52 5.50 5.84 -7.99
N VAL A 53 4.64 4.82 -7.97
CA VAL A 53 4.98 3.47 -8.39
C VAL A 53 4.11 3.13 -9.60
N GLY A 54 4.76 2.75 -10.69
CA GLY A 54 4.10 2.19 -11.87
C GLY A 54 4.00 0.67 -11.76
N TYR A 55 2.85 0.10 -12.10
CA TYR A 55 2.54 -1.34 -12.05
C TYR A 55 2.53 -1.97 -13.45
N LYS A 56 2.53 -3.32 -13.53
CA LYS A 56 2.62 -4.03 -14.84
C LYS A 56 1.46 -3.70 -15.78
N ASP A 57 0.30 -3.43 -15.21
CA ASP A 57 -0.92 -3.06 -15.94
C ASP A 57 -0.94 -1.57 -16.34
N SER A 58 0.21 -0.88 -16.27
CA SER A 58 0.38 0.57 -16.53
C SER A 58 -0.36 1.48 -15.56
N SER A 59 -0.96 0.94 -14.50
CA SER A 59 -1.53 1.77 -13.44
C SER A 59 -0.43 2.40 -12.60
N VAL A 60 -0.73 3.58 -12.03
CA VAL A 60 0.20 4.31 -11.18
C VAL A 60 -0.47 4.63 -9.86
N LEU A 61 0.21 4.28 -8.77
CA LEU A 61 -0.14 4.70 -7.42
C LEU A 61 0.85 5.75 -6.95
N ARG A 62 0.32 6.82 -6.34
CA ARG A 62 1.12 7.85 -5.68
C ARG A 62 0.94 7.69 -4.17
N PHE A 63 2.05 7.72 -3.46
CA PHE A 63 2.12 7.54 -2.01
C PHE A 63 2.59 8.84 -1.37
N SER A 64 2.02 9.17 -0.21
CA SER A 64 2.58 10.16 0.70
C SER A 64 3.69 9.52 1.55
N THR A 65 4.29 10.28 2.45
CA THR A 65 5.26 9.75 3.42
C THR A 65 4.64 8.86 4.49
N ASN A 66 3.33 8.96 4.71
CA ASN A 66 2.58 8.19 5.70
C ASN A 66 1.29 7.68 5.07
N VAL A 67 1.23 6.38 4.83
CA VAL A 67 0.00 5.73 4.36
C VAL A 67 -0.63 4.99 5.52
N THR A 68 -1.89 5.29 5.79
CA THR A 68 -2.63 4.65 6.88
C THR A 68 -3.86 3.93 6.37
N GLY A 69 -4.32 2.93 7.10
CA GLY A 69 -5.61 2.28 6.86
C GLY A 69 -5.90 1.20 7.90
N TYR A 70 -7.18 0.89 8.09
CA TYR A 70 -7.58 -0.23 8.95
C TYR A 70 -7.44 -1.53 8.19
N LEU A 71 -6.65 -2.43 8.76
CA LEU A 71 -6.23 -3.67 8.12
C LEU A 71 -7.15 -4.83 8.54
N GLU A 72 -7.70 -5.50 7.56
CA GLU A 72 -8.46 -6.74 7.68
C GLU A 72 -7.92 -7.75 6.66
N LYS A 73 -8.37 -9.01 6.76
CA LYS A 73 -7.95 -10.03 5.80
C LYS A 73 -8.49 -9.69 4.40
N GLY A 74 -7.58 -9.51 3.46
CA GLY A 74 -7.81 -9.14 2.07
C GLY A 74 -8.23 -7.69 1.88
N LYS A 75 -8.07 -6.81 2.90
CA LYS A 75 -8.68 -5.49 2.87
C LYS A 75 -7.91 -4.44 3.68
N LEU A 76 -7.80 -3.25 3.12
CA LEU A 76 -7.30 -2.05 3.77
C LEU A 76 -8.32 -0.93 3.56
N THR A 77 -8.97 -0.47 4.63
CA THR A 77 -10.05 0.53 4.57
C THR A 77 -9.63 1.87 5.16
N HIS A 78 -10.41 2.91 4.88
CA HIS A 78 -10.14 4.29 5.32
C HIS A 78 -8.72 4.74 4.99
N VAL A 79 -8.30 4.40 3.77
CA VAL A 79 -6.94 4.65 3.33
C VAL A 79 -6.68 6.16 3.23
N GLU A 80 -5.60 6.59 3.87
CA GLU A 80 -5.05 7.93 3.73
C GLU A 80 -3.64 7.84 3.17
N GLY A 81 -3.21 8.85 2.40
CA GLY A 81 -1.86 8.88 1.84
C GLY A 81 -1.67 8.08 0.55
N LEU A 82 -2.74 7.52 -0.01
CA LEU A 82 -2.71 6.81 -1.29
C LEU A 82 -3.58 7.51 -2.34
N LYS A 83 -3.03 7.70 -3.54
CA LYS A 83 -3.75 8.18 -4.72
C LYS A 83 -3.51 7.25 -5.89
N THR A 84 -4.46 7.18 -6.81
CA THR A 84 -4.31 6.50 -8.10
C THR A 84 -4.52 7.49 -9.23
N LYS A 85 -3.80 7.29 -10.34
CA LYS A 85 -4.01 8.08 -11.56
C LYS A 85 -5.16 7.49 -12.39
N ILE A 86 -6.14 8.32 -12.72
CA ILE A 86 -7.19 8.01 -13.72
C ILE A 86 -7.08 9.07 -14.81
N LEU A 87 -7.86 10.15 -14.72
CA LEU A 87 -7.65 11.39 -15.49
C LEU A 87 -6.92 12.44 -14.64
N ILE A 88 -7.29 12.50 -13.36
CA ILE A 88 -6.62 13.26 -12.32
C ILE A 88 -6.15 12.30 -11.22
N TRP A 89 -5.34 12.81 -10.29
CA TRP A 89 -4.97 12.06 -9.10
C TRP A 89 -6.15 11.98 -8.14
N THR A 90 -6.67 10.77 -7.95
CA THR A 90 -7.82 10.54 -7.07
C THR A 90 -7.39 9.78 -5.84
N LYS A 91 -7.83 10.24 -4.66
CA LYS A 91 -7.58 9.55 -3.39
C LYS A 91 -8.18 8.15 -3.43
N VAL A 92 -7.41 7.17 -2.96
CA VAL A 92 -7.87 5.81 -2.71
C VAL A 92 -8.35 5.76 -1.26
N THR A 93 -9.57 5.30 -1.02
CA THR A 93 -10.16 5.16 0.31
C THR A 93 -10.20 3.71 0.78
N GLU A 94 -10.08 2.75 -0.13
CA GLU A 94 -10.06 1.32 0.17
C GLU A 94 -9.26 0.56 -0.87
N VAL A 95 -8.53 -0.46 -0.41
CA VAL A 95 -7.93 -1.51 -1.25
C VAL A 95 -8.48 -2.85 -0.78
N SER A 96 -8.98 -3.68 -1.67
CA SER A 96 -9.45 -5.03 -1.34
C SER A 96 -9.02 -6.06 -2.38
N THR A 97 -8.90 -7.32 -1.97
CA THR A 97 -8.49 -8.43 -2.83
C THR A 97 -9.59 -9.46 -2.95
N GLU A 98 -9.76 -9.98 -4.17
CA GLU A 98 -10.68 -11.07 -4.45
C GLU A 98 -10.00 -12.04 -5.43
N ALA A 99 -9.50 -13.16 -4.90
CA ALA A 99 -8.77 -14.18 -5.66
C ALA A 99 -7.65 -13.60 -6.55
N THR A 100 -7.93 -13.38 -7.84
CA THR A 100 -6.98 -12.87 -8.84
C THR A 100 -7.12 -11.36 -9.10
N LYS A 101 -7.94 -10.66 -8.31
CA LYS A 101 -8.26 -9.25 -8.49
C LYS A 101 -7.86 -8.43 -7.27
N VAL A 102 -7.54 -7.17 -7.55
CA VAL A 102 -7.37 -6.10 -6.55
C VAL A 102 -8.31 -4.97 -6.94
N HIS A 103 -9.07 -4.47 -5.96
CA HIS A 103 -10.01 -3.38 -6.13
C HIS A 103 -9.49 -2.15 -5.39
N PHE A 104 -9.50 -1.01 -6.07
CA PHE A 104 -9.18 0.29 -5.49
C PHE A 104 -10.43 1.16 -5.50
N ALA A 105 -10.93 1.55 -4.33
CA ALA A 105 -12.01 2.52 -4.22
C ALA A 105 -11.44 3.93 -4.34
N ALA A 106 -11.71 4.61 -5.45
CA ALA A 106 -11.22 5.96 -5.72
C ALA A 106 -12.27 6.80 -6.45
N GLY A 107 -13.34 7.18 -5.73
CA GLY A 107 -14.57 7.80 -6.28
C GLY A 107 -15.45 6.80 -7.03
N MET A 108 -14.83 5.92 -7.83
CA MET A 108 -15.44 4.72 -8.41
C MET A 108 -14.47 3.54 -8.22
N ASN A 109 -14.99 2.35 -7.98
CA ASN A 109 -14.16 1.16 -7.81
C ASN A 109 -13.40 0.82 -9.11
N LYS A 110 -12.11 0.57 -8.97
CA LYS A 110 -11.21 0.15 -10.05
C LYS A 110 -10.71 -1.25 -9.78
N THR A 111 -11.12 -2.19 -10.61
CA THR A 111 -10.68 -3.59 -10.56
C THR A 111 -9.45 -3.77 -11.45
N ARG A 112 -8.41 -4.40 -10.90
CA ARG A 112 -7.14 -4.68 -11.58
C ARG A 112 -6.75 -6.13 -11.36
N ASN A 113 -5.85 -6.66 -12.19
CA ASN A 113 -5.31 -8.00 -11.96
C ASN A 113 -4.28 -7.95 -10.83
N ARG A 114 -4.37 -8.91 -9.91
CA ARG A 114 -3.51 -9.02 -8.75
C ARG A 114 -2.04 -9.21 -9.12
N ASP A 115 -1.77 -9.96 -10.19
CA ASP A 115 -0.42 -10.26 -10.68
C ASP A 115 0.43 -9.01 -10.98
N ALA A 116 -0.22 -7.88 -11.30
CA ALA A 116 0.43 -6.61 -11.53
C ALA A 116 1.10 -6.05 -10.27
N TYR A 117 0.63 -6.46 -9.08
CA TYR A 117 1.01 -5.98 -7.75
C TYR A 117 1.81 -7.02 -6.94
N GLU A 118 2.17 -8.16 -7.52
CA GLU A 118 2.94 -9.21 -6.83
C GLU A 118 4.46 -9.04 -6.95
N VAL A 119 4.93 -7.89 -7.44
CA VAL A 119 6.36 -7.57 -7.54
C VAL A 119 6.61 -6.23 -6.85
N VAL A 120 7.52 -6.22 -5.87
CA VAL A 120 7.99 -5.00 -5.20
C VAL A 120 8.75 -4.14 -6.21
N ARG A 121 8.50 -2.83 -6.20
CA ARG A 121 9.07 -1.87 -7.15
C ARG A 121 9.53 -0.62 -6.44
N ASP A 122 10.55 0.01 -6.99
CA ASP A 122 11.04 1.31 -6.53
C ASP A 122 10.00 2.41 -6.83
N GLY A 123 9.93 3.39 -5.93
CA GLY A 123 9.15 4.60 -6.13
C GLY A 123 9.97 5.67 -6.85
N VAL A 124 9.37 6.36 -7.81
CA VAL A 124 9.94 7.60 -8.35
C VAL A 124 9.54 8.75 -7.44
N VAL A 125 10.52 9.37 -6.78
CA VAL A 125 10.28 10.49 -5.84
C VAL A 125 9.62 11.67 -6.55
N VAL A 126 8.61 12.26 -5.92
CA VAL A 126 7.90 13.45 -6.40
C VAL A 126 7.89 14.56 -5.35
N ALA A 127 7.89 15.81 -5.81
CA ALA A 127 7.98 16.97 -4.92
C ALA A 127 6.73 17.19 -4.05
N LYS A 128 5.55 16.74 -4.49
CA LYS A 128 4.27 16.96 -3.80
C LYS A 128 3.32 15.78 -4.01
N PHE A 129 2.55 15.46 -2.97
CA PHE A 129 1.52 14.42 -2.98
C PHE A 129 0.19 14.90 -3.57
#